data_AF-A0A4Q1VP99-F1
#
_entry.id   AF-A0A4Q1VP99-F1
#
_cell.length_a   1.000
_cell.length_b   1.000
_cell.length_c   1.000
_cell.angle_alpha   90.00
_cell.angle_beta   90.00
_cell.angle_gamma   90.00
#
_symmetry.space_group_name_H-M   'P 1'
#
loop_
_entity.id
_entity.type
_entity.pdbx_description
1 polymer ?
#
loop_
_entity_poly.entity_id
_entity_poly.type
_entity_poly.pdbx_seq_one_letter_code
_entity_poly.pdbx_strand_id
1 'polypeptide(L)'
;MSLEFHRAVEDMEIWSAAGDGFSFVVTYETPAGAGFHGRAGYVASWRRLYRGNGAIKIGGSAFATFADAERACNTMLENLRELSAK
;
A
#
# COMPACT_ATOMS: atom_id res chain seq x y z
N MET A 1 2.47 -6.77 14.90
CA MET A 1 1.29 -7.25 14.15
C MET A 1 1.61 -7.07 12.68
N SER A 2 1.45 -8.11 11.88
CA SER A 2 1.59 -8.03 10.41
C SER A 2 0.27 -7.63 9.78
N LEU A 3 0.33 -6.85 8.71
CA LEU A 3 -0.84 -6.55 7.88
C LEU A 3 -1.30 -7.82 7.15
N GLU A 4 -2.59 -8.16 7.26
CA GLU A 4 -3.17 -9.27 6.52
C GLU A 4 -3.80 -8.74 5.23
N PHE A 5 -3.08 -8.89 4.12
CA PHE A 5 -3.58 -8.50 2.81
C PHE A 5 -4.58 -9.51 2.27
N HIS A 6 -5.73 -9.01 1.84
CA HIS A 6 -6.69 -9.76 1.05
C HIS A 6 -6.87 -9.07 -0.30
N ARG A 7 -7.23 -9.87 -1.32
CA ARG A 7 -7.56 -9.36 -2.64
C ARG A 7 -8.89 -8.60 -2.53
N ALA A 8 -8.83 -7.27 -2.67
CA ALA A 8 -9.98 -6.40 -2.46
C ALA A 8 -10.90 -6.35 -3.68
N VAL A 9 -10.34 -6.60 -4.86
CA VAL A 9 -11.07 -6.70 -6.12
C VAL A 9 -10.54 -7.94 -6.83
N GLU A 10 -11.37 -8.96 -7.06
CA GLU A 10 -10.89 -10.21 -7.68
C GLU A 10 -10.43 -10.00 -9.13
N ASP A 11 -11.00 -9.05 -9.85
CA ASP A 11 -10.65 -8.81 -11.27
C ASP A 11 -9.52 -7.77 -11.47
N MET A 12 -9.09 -7.10 -10.41
CA MET A 12 -7.98 -6.15 -10.46
C MET A 12 -6.92 -6.58 -9.47
N GLU A 13 -5.64 -6.57 -9.87
CA GLU A 13 -4.50 -6.90 -9.02
C GLU A 13 -4.32 -5.82 -7.92
N ILE A 14 -5.28 -5.78 -6.99
CA ILE A 14 -5.47 -4.82 -5.90
C ILE A 14 -5.66 -5.61 -4.62
N TRP A 15 -4.77 -5.38 -3.67
CA TRP A 15 -4.82 -5.96 -2.34
C TRP A 15 -4.97 -4.86 -1.32
N SER A 16 -5.76 -5.12 -0.28
CA SER A 16 -5.92 -4.18 0.82
C SER A 16 -5.69 -4.85 2.16
N ALA A 17 -5.15 -4.08 3.09
CA ALA A 17 -5.01 -4.45 4.49
C ALA A 17 -5.34 -3.23 5.35
N ALA A 18 -5.77 -3.47 6.58
CA ALA A 18 -5.99 -2.41 7.56
C ALA A 18 -5.40 -2.82 8.91
N GLY A 19 -4.85 -1.85 9.63
CA GLY A 19 -4.23 -2.08 10.93
C GLY A 19 -4.00 -0.76 11.65
N ASP A 20 -4.22 -0.74 12.97
CA ASP A 20 -3.96 0.40 13.86
C ASP A 20 -4.53 1.76 13.38
N GLY A 21 -5.69 1.76 12.71
CA GLY A 21 -6.33 2.97 12.18
C GLY A 21 -5.77 3.47 10.83
N PHE A 22 -4.90 2.69 10.22
CA PHE A 22 -4.37 2.91 8.87
C PHE A 22 -4.90 1.85 7.91
N SER A 23 -5.02 2.23 6.64
CA SER A 23 -5.37 1.33 5.54
C SER A 23 -4.27 1.39 4.51
N PHE A 24 -3.88 0.21 4.03
CA PHE A 24 -2.84 -0.02 3.05
C PHE A 24 -3.46 -0.64 1.82
N VAL A 25 -3.03 -0.18 0.65
CA VAL A 25 -3.45 -0.70 -0.64
C VAL A 25 -2.21 -0.93 -1.49
N VAL A 26 -2.10 -2.14 -2.01
CA VAL A 26 -1.10 -2.51 -3.02
C VAL A 26 -1.83 -2.71 -4.33
N THR A 27 -1.34 -2.08 -5.39
CA THR A 27 -1.87 -2.24 -6.76
C THR A 27 -0.74 -2.62 -7.70
N TYR A 28 -0.99 -3.53 -8.64
CA TYR A 28 -0.03 -3.79 -9.71
C TYR A 28 -0.26 -2.81 -10.88
N GLU A 29 0.67 -1.87 -11.07
CA GLU A 29 0.64 -0.97 -12.22
C GLU A 29 1.30 -1.66 -13.43
N THR A 30 0.56 -1.71 -14.54
CA THR A 30 1.10 -2.15 -15.83
C THR A 30 1.40 -0.94 -16.71
N PRO A 31 2.41 -1.00 -17.60
CA PRO A 31 2.72 0.10 -18.51
C PRO A 31 1.58 0.42 -19.49
N ALA A 32 0.67 -0.53 -19.71
CA ALA A 32 -0.46 -0.43 -20.63
C ALA A 32 -1.78 0.01 -19.96
N GLY A 33 -1.78 0.23 -18.64
CA GLY A 33 -2.97 0.71 -17.92
C GLY A 33 -3.32 2.16 -18.27
N ALA A 34 -4.59 2.54 -18.11
CA ALA A 34 -5.09 3.90 -18.35
C ALA A 34 -4.53 4.98 -17.38
N GLY A 35 -3.60 4.60 -16.49
CA GLY A 35 -2.94 5.47 -15.51
C GLY A 35 -1.61 6.06 -16.01
N PHE A 36 -0.89 6.72 -15.10
CA PHE A 36 0.42 7.32 -15.37
C PHE A 36 1.41 6.26 -15.87
N HIS A 37 2.04 6.49 -17.02
CA HIS A 37 2.99 5.60 -17.70
C HIS A 37 4.30 5.42 -16.89
N GLY A 38 4.21 4.69 -15.77
CA GLY A 38 5.30 4.38 -14.86
C GLY A 38 5.96 3.02 -15.11
N ARG A 39 6.94 2.70 -14.26
CA ARG A 39 7.59 1.38 -14.26
C ARG A 39 6.58 0.32 -13.80
N ALA A 40 6.47 -0.77 -14.56
CA ALA A 40 5.66 -1.92 -14.18
C ALA A 40 6.05 -2.42 -12.79
N GLY A 41 5.08 -2.66 -11.91
CA GLY A 41 5.35 -3.20 -10.58
C GLY A 41 4.24 -2.95 -9.56
N TYR A 42 4.49 -3.42 -8.35
CA TYR A 42 3.60 -3.28 -7.21
C TYR A 42 3.78 -1.90 -6.57
N VAL A 43 2.75 -1.09 -6.61
CA VAL A 43 2.70 0.21 -5.97
C VAL A 43 1.98 0.06 -4.64
N ALA A 44 2.68 0.39 -3.55
CA ALA A 44 2.11 0.39 -2.23
C ALA A 44 1.72 1.81 -1.81
N SER A 45 0.57 1.94 -1.18
CA SER A 45 0.07 3.21 -0.66
C SER A 45 -0.65 3.01 0.66
N TRP A 46 -0.75 4.06 1.46
CA TRP A 46 -1.44 4.04 2.74
C TRP A 46 -2.27 5.30 2.98
N ARG A 47 -3.28 5.21 3.83
CA ARG A 47 -4.07 6.34 4.30
C ARG A 47 -4.50 6.17 5.75
N ARG A 48 -4.77 7.29 6.43
CA ARG A 48 -5.45 7.26 7.73
C ARG A 48 -6.95 7.02 7.51
N LEU A 49 -7.52 6.04 8.20
CA LEU A 49 -8.94 5.72 8.08
C LEU A 49 -9.84 6.84 8.61
N TYR A 50 -9.45 7.47 9.72
CA TYR A 50 -10.31 8.40 10.46
C TYR A 50 -10.10 9.88 10.14
N ARG A 51 -9.18 10.22 9.23
CA ARG A 51 -8.83 11.63 8.96
C ARG A 51 -9.02 12.12 7.52
N GLY A 52 -9.70 11.37 6.65
CA GLY A 52 -10.07 11.84 5.30
C GLY A 52 -8.91 12.24 4.39
N ASN A 53 -7.66 11.97 4.78
CA ASN A 53 -6.50 12.31 3.97
C ASN A 53 -6.38 11.35 2.78
N GLY A 54 -5.94 11.89 1.64
CA GLY A 54 -5.65 11.12 0.44
C GLY A 54 -4.60 10.02 0.69
N ALA A 55 -4.60 9.00 -0.17
CA ALA A 55 -3.61 7.93 -0.10
C ALA A 55 -2.21 8.46 -0.43
N ILE A 56 -1.23 8.12 0.40
CA ILE A 56 0.17 8.48 0.27
C ILE A 56 0.92 7.26 -0.27
N LYS A 57 1.65 7.43 -1.37
CA LYS A 57 2.50 6.39 -1.95
C LYS A 57 3.68 6.11 -1.02
N ILE A 58 3.96 4.83 -0.76
CA ILE A 58 5.12 4.41 0.02
C ILE A 58 6.37 4.56 -0.86
N GLY A 59 7.40 5.22 -0.30
CA GLY A 59 8.69 5.41 -0.97
C GLY A 59 9.33 4.09 -1.40
N GLY A 60 10.00 4.09 -2.55
CA GLY A 60 10.55 2.88 -3.17
C GLY A 60 9.60 2.16 -4.13
N SER A 61 8.31 2.54 -4.16
CA SER A 61 7.37 2.08 -5.19
C SER A 61 7.78 2.61 -6.58
N ALA A 62 7.62 1.85 -7.67
CA ALA A 62 7.05 0.50 -7.75
C ALA A 62 8.05 -0.61 -7.39
N PHE A 63 7.58 -1.61 -6.62
CA PHE A 63 8.33 -2.79 -6.21
C PHE A 63 8.22 -3.91 -7.26
N ALA A 64 9.24 -4.76 -7.33
CA ALA A 64 9.26 -5.88 -8.28
C ALA A 64 8.31 -7.02 -7.88
N THR A 65 8.09 -7.22 -6.57
CA THR A 65 7.28 -8.32 -6.04
C THR A 65 6.24 -7.82 -5.04
N PHE A 66 5.14 -8.58 -4.90
CA PHE A 66 4.12 -8.31 -3.89
C PHE A 66 4.69 -8.39 -2.47
N ALA A 67 5.57 -9.37 -2.21
CA ALA A 67 6.20 -9.56 -0.91
C ALA A 67 7.06 -8.35 -0.48
N ASP A 68 7.74 -7.69 -1.43
CA ASP A 68 8.50 -6.48 -1.12
C ASP A 68 7.56 -5.30 -0.81
N ALA A 69 6.44 -5.19 -1.54
CA ALA A 69 5.41 -4.19 -1.26
C ALA A 69 4.77 -4.41 0.11
N GLU A 70 4.47 -5.65 0.48
CA GLU A 70 3.95 -6.03 1.80
C GLU A 70 4.95 -5.69 2.91
N ARG A 71 6.23 -6.03 2.72
CA ARG A 71 7.30 -5.66 3.68
C ARG A 71 7.36 -4.16 3.87
N ALA A 72 7.30 -3.39 2.78
CA ALA A 72 7.29 -1.93 2.84
C ALA A 72 6.06 -1.38 3.59
N CYS A 73 4.88 -2.01 3.42
CA CYS A 73 3.67 -1.66 4.17
C CYS A 73 3.82 -1.94 5.67
N ASN A 74 4.37 -3.10 6.05
CA ASN A 74 4.60 -3.45 7.46
C ASN A 74 5.58 -2.48 8.13
N THR A 75 6.71 -2.17 7.48
CA THR A 75 7.65 -1.16 7.99
C THR A 75 7.01 0.23 8.10
N MET A 76 6.16 0.61 7.12
CA MET A 76 5.43 1.88 7.20
C MET A 76 4.44 1.89 8.36
N LEU A 77 3.73 0.80 8.63
CA LEU A 77 2.83 0.68 9.78
C LEU A 77 3.60 0.91 11.10
N GLU A 78 4.77 0.28 11.27
CA GLU A 78 5.62 0.48 12.44
C GLU A 78 6.02 1.95 12.62
N ASN A 79 6.50 2.60 11.56
CA ASN A 79 6.85 4.03 11.58
C ASN A 79 5.65 4.92 11.95
N LEU A 80 4.46 4.62 11.41
CA LEU A 80 3.25 5.39 11.68
C LEU A 80 2.76 5.24 13.11
N ARG A 81 2.94 4.05 13.72
CA ARG A 81 2.65 3.82 15.13
C ARG A 81 3.60 4.62 16.02
N GLU A 82 4.90 4.61 15.73
CA GLU A 82 5.88 5.40 16.47
C GLU A 82 5.58 6.91 16.40
N LEU A 83 5.21 7.41 15.22
CA LEU A 83 4.84 8.80 15.02
C LEU A 83 3.50 9.18 15.71
N SER A 84 2.62 8.21 15.93
CA SER A 84 1.34 8.44 16.61
C SER A 84 1.42 8.28 18.14
N ALA A 85 2.51 7.71 18.66
CA ALA A 85 2.73 7.50 20.09
C ALA A 85 3.48 8.66 20.78
N LYS A 86 3.93 9.67 20.01
CA LYS A 86 4.44 10.95 20.51
C LYS A 86 3.33 11.97 20.61
#